data_AF-A0A1Q3JG41-F1
#
_entry.id   AF-A0A1Q3JG41-F1
#
_cell.length_a   1.000
_cell.length_b   1.000
_cell.length_c   1.000
_cell.angle_alpha   90.00
_cell.angle_beta   90.00
_cell.angle_gamma   90.00
#
_symmetry.space_group_name_H-M   'P 1'
#
loop_
_entity.id
_entity.type
_entity.pdbx_description
1 polymer ?
#
loop_
_entity_poly.entity_id
_entity_poly.type
_entity_poly.pdbx_seq_one_letter_code
_entity_poly.pdbx_strand_id
1 'polypeptide(L)'
;MGRTAFSAWLGLTFFAGLSLGAPNAQAQVPDPLVFANGAAVRSKADFEQRRRPEILNLFAENVYGRTPKGRMPLKVIEVRQELALNGLAFRKQITLAVGPKGERTWRLLLYIPANAKGPVPTIVGLNFAGNHTVDADPGIDLNPVWVRDPAAPNPMPAGQTARQVLQPATAATRGRAAANWQVAMLMKRGYGFATIYAGDIEPDFDGGVAHGIRPLFQHTAQTLDAADAWGAMGAWAWGMSRVADVVSDDRSVDSRRLIAFGFSRFGKAALWAAAQDKRFALVLANETGKGGASLVKHPGGETLDHVIEAFPYWNSTNLKRFYGRVNDLPVDGHLLLALITPRPLYVGSADKDPYSDPEGEYLATKAVTPVYALYGEQGLPDGPMPALD
;
A
#
# COMPACT_ATOMS: atom_id res chain seq x y z
N MET A 1 -2.07 19.33 39.21
CA MET A 1 -3.08 19.68 38.18
C MET A 1 -2.35 19.67 36.84
N GLY A 2 -2.26 18.59 36.06
CA GLY A 2 -3.28 17.66 35.61
C GLY A 2 -2.99 17.45 34.12
N ARG A 3 -1.95 16.65 33.80
CA ARG A 3 -1.56 16.28 32.43
C ARG A 3 -2.52 15.20 31.94
N THR A 4 -3.39 15.51 31.00
CA THR A 4 -4.27 14.53 30.34
C THR A 4 -3.52 13.88 29.18
N ALA A 5 -3.12 12.62 29.38
CA ALA A 5 -2.66 11.73 28.33
C ALA A 5 -3.85 11.30 27.45
N PHE A 6 -3.74 11.49 26.14
CA PHE A 6 -4.72 11.04 25.17
C PHE A 6 -4.41 9.56 24.84
N SER A 7 -5.07 8.64 25.53
CA SER A 7 -5.06 7.21 25.21
C SER A 7 -6.01 6.95 24.03
N ALA A 8 -5.46 6.59 22.87
CA ALA A 8 -6.25 6.07 21.76
C ALA A 8 -6.68 4.63 22.09
N TRP A 9 -7.97 4.45 22.29
CA TRP A 9 -8.61 3.15 22.56
C TRP A 9 -8.65 2.31 21.28
N LEU A 10 -7.86 1.23 21.23
CA LEU A 10 -8.16 0.07 20.40
C LEU A 10 -9.21 -0.77 21.14
N GLY A 11 -10.43 -0.81 20.61
CA GLY A 11 -11.45 -1.76 21.06
C GLY A 11 -11.15 -3.15 20.51
N LEU A 12 -10.48 -3.99 21.29
CA LEU A 12 -10.36 -5.43 21.06
C LEU A 12 -11.60 -6.13 21.63
N THR A 13 -12.47 -6.65 20.77
CA THR A 13 -13.52 -7.58 21.18
C THR A 13 -12.95 -9.00 21.07
N PHE A 14 -12.65 -9.62 22.21
CA PHE A 14 -12.25 -11.02 22.31
C PHE A 14 -13.47 -11.93 22.01
N PHE A 15 -13.45 -12.66 20.91
CA PHE A 15 -14.27 -13.86 20.75
C PHE A 15 -13.41 -15.08 21.11
N ALA A 16 -13.66 -15.67 22.28
CA ALA A 16 -13.06 -16.94 22.68
C ALA A 16 -13.80 -18.09 21.98
N GLY A 17 -13.26 -18.57 20.86
CA GLY A 17 -13.64 -19.84 20.25
C GLY A 17 -12.73 -20.97 20.73
N LEU A 18 -13.29 -21.95 21.43
CA LEU A 18 -12.62 -23.22 21.73
C LEU A 18 -12.34 -23.96 20.42
N SER A 19 -11.07 -24.00 19.99
CA SER A 19 -10.59 -24.89 18.93
C SER A 19 -10.01 -26.15 19.56
N LEU A 20 -10.72 -27.27 19.40
CA LEU A 20 -10.16 -28.60 19.64
C LEU A 20 -9.25 -28.94 18.45
N GLY A 21 -7.97 -29.16 18.75
CA GLY A 21 -6.91 -29.34 17.77
C GLY A 21 -7.10 -30.56 16.86
N ALA A 22 -6.97 -30.31 15.55
CA ALA A 22 -6.53 -31.30 14.58
C ALA A 22 -5.05 -31.03 14.26
N PRO A 23 -4.22 -32.06 14.04
CA PRO A 23 -2.80 -31.89 13.76
C PRO A 23 -2.58 -31.08 12.47
N ASN A 24 -1.72 -30.05 12.58
CA ASN A 24 -1.29 -29.15 11.52
C ASN A 24 -0.68 -29.90 10.32
N ALA A 25 -1.50 -30.16 9.30
CA ALA A 25 -0.97 -30.24 7.95
C ALA A 25 -0.65 -28.80 7.53
N GLN A 26 0.62 -28.41 7.60
CA GLN A 26 1.08 -27.13 7.06
C GLN A 26 0.66 -27.08 5.58
N ALA A 27 -0.32 -26.23 5.26
CA ALA A 27 -0.83 -26.12 3.91
C ALA A 27 0.34 -25.81 2.96
N GLN A 28 0.45 -26.55 1.86
CA GLN A 28 1.55 -26.40 0.92
C GLN A 28 1.46 -25.00 0.29
N VAL A 29 2.38 -24.11 0.67
CA VAL A 29 2.50 -22.78 0.05
C VAL A 29 2.99 -22.93 -1.40
N PRO A 30 2.45 -22.19 -2.39
CA PRO A 30 2.88 -22.35 -3.79
C PRO A 30 4.35 -21.97 -3.98
N ASP A 31 5.14 -22.77 -4.68
CA ASP A 31 6.56 -22.44 -4.93
C ASP A 31 6.69 -21.31 -5.98
N PRO A 32 7.42 -20.20 -5.69
CA PRO A 32 7.63 -19.13 -6.66
C PRO A 32 8.45 -19.57 -7.88
N LEU A 33 9.23 -20.65 -7.78
CA LEU A 33 10.06 -21.22 -8.85
C LEU A 33 9.43 -22.47 -9.50
N VAL A 34 8.11 -22.64 -9.38
CA VAL A 34 7.33 -23.66 -10.11
C VAL A 34 6.18 -23.00 -10.87
N PHE A 35 6.06 -23.28 -12.17
CA PHE A 35 4.93 -22.84 -12.99
C PHE A 35 3.63 -23.55 -12.58
N ALA A 36 2.46 -22.99 -12.91
CA ALA A 36 1.16 -23.62 -12.63
C ALA A 36 1.00 -25.03 -13.24
N ASN A 37 1.74 -25.34 -14.31
CA ASN A 37 1.75 -26.67 -14.92
C ASN A 37 2.71 -27.67 -14.23
N GLY A 38 3.33 -27.28 -13.12
CA GLY A 38 4.25 -28.11 -12.34
C GLY A 38 5.71 -28.11 -12.82
N ALA A 39 6.03 -27.47 -13.96
CA ALA A 39 7.41 -27.39 -14.43
C ALA A 39 8.24 -26.40 -13.59
N ALA A 40 9.53 -26.69 -13.40
CA ALA A 40 10.44 -25.82 -12.67
C ALA A 40 10.85 -24.58 -13.48
N VAL A 41 10.97 -23.44 -12.79
CA VAL A 41 11.57 -22.19 -13.28
C VAL A 41 13.08 -22.28 -13.06
N ARG A 42 13.88 -22.28 -14.14
CA ARG A 42 15.32 -22.57 -14.06
C ARG A 42 16.23 -21.39 -14.38
N SER A 43 15.66 -20.29 -14.89
CA SER A 43 16.44 -19.15 -15.38
C SER A 43 15.75 -17.82 -15.11
N LYS A 44 16.52 -16.73 -15.11
CA LYS A 44 15.97 -15.36 -15.05
C LYS A 44 14.94 -15.13 -16.16
N ALA A 45 15.20 -15.66 -17.36
CA ALA A 45 14.29 -15.56 -18.50
C ALA A 45 12.97 -16.30 -18.25
N ASP A 46 13.01 -17.53 -17.71
CA ASP A 46 11.81 -18.27 -17.31
C ASP A 46 10.98 -17.49 -16.29
N PHE A 47 11.65 -16.90 -15.30
CA PHE A 47 10.95 -16.12 -14.30
C PHE A 47 10.32 -14.87 -14.92
N GLU A 48 11.10 -14.05 -15.63
CA GLU A 48 10.62 -12.75 -16.14
C GLU A 48 9.58 -12.87 -17.23
N GLN A 49 9.75 -13.81 -18.16
CA GLN A 49 8.91 -13.89 -19.36
C GLN A 49 7.66 -14.74 -19.15
N ARG A 50 7.66 -15.64 -18.14
CA ARG A 50 6.58 -16.62 -17.95
C ARG A 50 6.03 -16.60 -16.53
N ARG A 51 6.85 -16.85 -15.52
CA ARG A 51 6.36 -17.03 -14.14
C ARG A 51 5.85 -15.72 -13.52
N ARG A 52 6.56 -14.62 -13.74
CA ARG A 52 6.15 -13.29 -13.28
C ARG A 52 4.78 -12.89 -13.85
N PRO A 53 4.54 -12.93 -15.18
CA PRO A 53 3.21 -12.69 -15.75
C PRO A 53 2.12 -13.60 -15.17
N GLU A 54 2.45 -14.87 -14.92
CA GLU A 54 1.53 -15.84 -14.32
C GLU A 54 1.14 -15.42 -12.89
N ILE A 55 2.11 -15.11 -12.02
CA ILE A 55 1.87 -14.64 -10.65
C ILE A 55 1.08 -13.31 -10.68
N LEU A 56 1.44 -12.37 -11.55
CA LEU A 56 0.69 -11.11 -11.72
C LEU A 56 -0.76 -11.38 -12.10
N ASN A 57 -1.03 -12.31 -13.02
CA ASN A 57 -2.38 -12.67 -13.40
C ASN A 57 -3.15 -13.31 -12.22
N LEU A 58 -2.50 -14.19 -11.44
CA LEU A 58 -3.15 -14.81 -10.28
C LEU A 58 -3.58 -13.76 -9.24
N PHE A 59 -2.73 -12.79 -8.92
CA PHE A 59 -3.10 -11.68 -8.01
C PHE A 59 -4.16 -10.76 -8.62
N ALA A 60 -4.03 -10.41 -9.89
CA ALA A 60 -4.99 -9.56 -10.59
C ALA A 60 -6.37 -10.24 -10.73
N GLU A 61 -6.43 -11.56 -10.86
CA GLU A 61 -7.69 -12.27 -11.02
C GLU A 61 -8.36 -12.58 -9.68
N ASN A 62 -7.57 -12.96 -8.66
CA ASN A 62 -8.11 -13.52 -7.42
C ASN A 62 -8.05 -12.58 -6.21
N VAL A 63 -7.17 -11.58 -6.21
CA VAL A 63 -6.92 -10.73 -5.04
C VAL A 63 -7.24 -9.28 -5.36
N TYR A 64 -6.33 -8.52 -5.96
CA TYR A 64 -6.47 -7.07 -6.08
C TYR A 64 -7.39 -6.62 -7.21
N GLY A 65 -7.69 -7.52 -8.15
CA GLY A 65 -8.43 -7.26 -9.37
C GLY A 65 -7.55 -6.67 -10.48
N ARG A 66 -8.02 -6.80 -11.73
CA ARG A 66 -7.28 -6.36 -12.91
C ARG A 66 -7.25 -4.83 -12.96
N THR A 67 -6.06 -4.27 -13.00
CA THR A 67 -5.87 -2.84 -13.28
C THR A 67 -6.34 -2.56 -14.73
N PRO A 68 -7.23 -1.58 -14.95
CA PRO A 68 -7.80 -1.30 -16.25
C PRO A 68 -6.76 -0.82 -17.24
N LYS A 69 -6.91 -1.30 -18.47
CA LYS A 69 -6.16 -0.82 -19.62
C LYS A 69 -6.88 0.39 -20.18
N GLY A 70 -6.19 1.53 -20.22
CA GLY A 70 -6.74 2.78 -20.74
C GLY A 70 -5.96 3.98 -20.24
N ARG A 71 -6.08 5.10 -20.94
CA ARG A 71 -5.52 6.36 -20.49
C ARG A 71 -6.54 7.07 -19.61
N MET A 72 -6.16 7.33 -18.35
CA MET A 72 -6.84 8.31 -17.52
C MET A 72 -6.13 9.66 -17.74
N PRO A 73 -6.85 10.74 -18.12
CA PRO A 73 -6.25 12.06 -18.14
C PRO A 73 -5.90 12.53 -16.73
N LEU A 74 -4.65 12.94 -16.55
CA LEU A 74 -4.17 13.67 -15.37
C LEU A 74 -3.52 14.96 -15.86
N LYS A 75 -4.10 16.10 -15.48
CA LYS A 75 -3.60 17.42 -15.86
C LYS A 75 -3.12 18.14 -14.60
N VAL A 76 -1.85 18.51 -14.56
CA VAL A 76 -1.35 19.46 -13.56
C VAL A 76 -2.02 20.81 -13.81
N ILE A 77 -2.78 21.29 -12.83
CA ILE A 77 -3.49 22.57 -12.92
C ILE A 77 -2.87 23.65 -12.04
N GLU A 78 -2.11 23.27 -11.02
CA GLU A 78 -1.41 24.20 -10.15
C GLU A 78 -0.13 23.56 -9.61
N VAL A 79 0.94 24.34 -9.52
CA VAL A 79 2.17 23.99 -8.81
C VAL A 79 2.59 25.19 -7.98
N ARG A 80 2.67 25.01 -6.65
CA ARG A 80 3.21 26.01 -5.74
C ARG A 80 4.48 25.49 -5.08
N GLN A 81 5.58 26.21 -5.26
CA GLN A 81 6.88 25.86 -4.70
C GLN A 81 7.36 26.95 -3.74
N GLU A 82 7.76 26.55 -2.53
CA GLU A 82 8.24 27.45 -1.49
C GLU A 82 9.43 26.82 -0.75
N LEU A 83 10.31 27.65 -0.19
CA LEU A 83 11.30 27.18 0.78
C LEU A 83 10.59 26.91 2.11
N ALA A 84 10.79 25.73 2.66
CA ALA A 84 10.06 25.19 3.80
C ALA A 84 11.00 24.58 4.85
N LEU A 85 10.42 24.14 5.97
CA LEU A 85 11.15 23.46 7.06
C LEU A 85 12.38 24.26 7.53
N ASN A 86 12.21 25.57 7.73
CA ASN A 86 13.28 26.50 8.10
C ASN A 86 14.50 26.47 7.14
N GLY A 87 14.24 26.35 5.84
CA GLY A 87 15.28 26.33 4.82
C GLY A 87 15.82 24.93 4.49
N LEU A 88 15.32 23.88 5.13
CA LEU A 88 15.81 22.52 4.91
C LEU A 88 15.36 21.94 3.56
N ALA A 89 14.20 22.34 3.03
CA ALA A 89 13.62 21.74 1.84
C ALA A 89 12.85 22.75 0.98
N PHE A 90 12.80 22.50 -0.33
CA PHE A 90 11.76 23.06 -1.19
C PHE A 90 10.51 22.20 -1.08
N ARG A 91 9.40 22.77 -0.64
CA ARG A 91 8.07 22.16 -0.66
C ARG A 91 7.39 22.50 -1.98
N LYS A 92 6.89 21.51 -2.70
CA LYS A 92 6.01 21.66 -3.86
C LYS A 92 4.65 21.05 -3.54
N GLN A 93 3.60 21.79 -3.83
CA GLN A 93 2.22 21.29 -3.80
C GLN A 93 1.68 21.33 -5.21
N ILE A 94 1.31 20.16 -5.71
CA ILE A 94 0.93 19.92 -7.10
C ILE A 94 -0.52 19.46 -7.11
N THR A 95 -1.39 20.29 -7.67
CA THR A 95 -2.81 19.98 -7.81
C THR A 95 -3.05 19.43 -9.21
N LEU A 96 -3.70 18.27 -9.31
CA LEU A 96 -4.07 17.65 -10.56
C LEU A 96 -5.58 17.55 -10.71
N ALA A 97 -6.09 17.92 -11.88
CA ALA A 97 -7.40 17.52 -12.35
C ALA A 97 -7.30 16.13 -12.97
N VAL A 98 -8.10 15.19 -12.48
CA VAL A 98 -8.07 13.78 -12.86
C VAL A 98 -9.45 13.37 -13.38
N GLY A 99 -9.47 12.65 -14.51
CA GLY A 99 -10.71 12.22 -15.14
C GLY A 99 -10.87 12.77 -16.55
N PRO A 100 -11.74 12.14 -17.38
CA PRO A 100 -12.06 12.62 -18.72
C PRO A 100 -12.51 14.10 -18.77
N LYS A 101 -13.17 14.58 -17.72
CA LYS A 101 -13.63 15.97 -17.57
C LYS A 101 -12.87 16.74 -16.49
N GLY A 102 -11.85 16.13 -15.87
CA GLY A 102 -11.15 16.70 -14.71
C GLY A 102 -11.99 16.70 -13.42
N GLU A 103 -12.91 15.73 -13.28
CA GLU A 103 -13.92 15.66 -12.22
C GLU A 103 -13.42 15.17 -10.85
N ARG A 104 -12.13 14.83 -10.72
CA ARG A 104 -11.47 14.52 -9.45
C ARG A 104 -10.26 15.43 -9.26
N THR A 105 -9.94 15.74 -8.01
CA THR A 105 -8.81 16.58 -7.64
C THR A 105 -7.84 15.81 -6.78
N TRP A 106 -6.61 15.64 -7.27
CA TRP A 106 -5.51 15.02 -6.55
C TRP A 106 -4.54 16.09 -6.07
N ARG A 107 -4.13 15.99 -4.80
CA ARG A 107 -3.19 16.94 -4.18
C ARG A 107 -1.93 16.19 -3.78
N LEU A 108 -0.87 16.35 -4.57
CA LEU A 108 0.44 15.77 -4.32
C LEU A 108 1.31 16.77 -3.55
N LEU A 109 1.97 16.29 -2.49
CA LEU A 109 2.97 17.02 -1.72
C LEU A 109 4.35 16.41 -2.01
N LEU A 110 5.31 17.24 -2.40
CA LEU A 110 6.68 16.86 -2.68
C LEU A 110 7.65 17.75 -1.88
N TYR A 111 8.58 17.15 -1.15
CA TYR A 111 9.72 17.82 -0.55
C TYR A 111 11.01 17.38 -1.21
N ILE A 112 11.88 18.35 -1.49
CA ILE A 112 13.23 18.13 -2.03
C ILE A 112 14.23 18.85 -1.12
N PRO A 113 15.35 18.22 -0.73
CA PRO A 113 16.36 18.87 0.10
C PRO A 113 16.87 20.16 -0.57
N ALA A 114 16.86 21.28 0.15
CA ALA A 114 17.24 22.59 -0.42
C ALA A 114 18.73 22.66 -0.77
N ASN A 115 19.56 21.83 -0.12
CA ASN A 115 21.00 21.74 -0.36
C ASN A 115 21.38 20.71 -1.44
N ALA A 116 20.40 20.05 -2.08
CA ALA A 116 20.65 19.06 -3.13
C ALA A 116 21.46 19.68 -4.28
N LYS A 117 22.47 18.94 -4.76
CA LYS A 117 23.34 19.36 -5.88
C LYS A 117 22.87 18.84 -7.23
N GLY A 118 21.81 18.05 -7.26
CA GLY A 118 21.23 17.43 -8.43
C GLY A 118 19.97 16.65 -8.06
N PRO A 119 19.43 15.85 -9.01
CA PRO A 119 18.24 15.05 -8.77
C PRO A 119 18.44 14.04 -7.63
N VAL A 120 17.45 13.92 -6.74
CA VAL A 120 17.53 13.06 -5.54
C VAL A 120 16.66 11.81 -5.66
N PRO A 121 17.09 10.67 -5.07
CA PRO A 121 16.20 9.54 -4.87
C PRO A 121 14.99 9.97 -4.04
N THR A 122 13.80 9.53 -4.41
CA THR A 122 12.55 10.05 -3.81
C THR A 122 11.67 8.92 -3.32
N ILE A 123 11.27 9.00 -2.05
CA ILE A 123 10.32 8.08 -1.43
C ILE A 123 8.90 8.52 -1.78
N VAL A 124 8.09 7.60 -2.30
CA VAL A 124 6.70 7.81 -2.73
C VAL A 124 5.79 6.93 -1.87
N GLY A 125 4.85 7.54 -1.16
CA GLY A 125 3.91 6.81 -0.31
C GLY A 125 2.55 7.49 -0.15
N LEU A 126 1.53 6.69 0.16
CA LEU A 126 0.18 7.19 0.43
C LEU A 126 0.01 7.50 1.92
N ASN A 127 -0.66 8.62 2.24
CA ASN A 127 -1.01 8.95 3.62
C ASN A 127 -2.51 8.73 3.93
N PHE A 128 -2.80 8.52 5.21
CA PHE A 128 -4.11 8.12 5.72
C PHE A 128 -5.09 9.26 5.95
N ALA A 129 -4.61 10.46 6.25
CA ALA A 129 -5.43 11.48 6.88
C ALA A 129 -5.20 12.89 6.29
N GLY A 130 -4.65 12.97 5.09
CA GLY A 130 -4.35 14.22 4.41
C GLY A 130 -2.88 14.61 4.51
N ASN A 131 -2.37 15.26 3.47
CA ASN A 131 -0.98 15.69 3.37
C ASN A 131 -0.53 16.55 4.55
N HIS A 132 -1.41 17.38 5.13
CA HIS A 132 -1.10 18.22 6.29
C HIS A 132 -0.72 17.43 7.55
N THR A 133 -1.02 16.13 7.62
CA THR A 133 -0.70 15.29 8.79
C THR A 133 0.74 14.79 8.80
N VAL A 134 1.43 14.80 7.65
CA VAL A 134 2.75 14.15 7.50
C VAL A 134 3.90 14.97 8.09
N ASP A 135 3.69 16.26 8.29
CA ASP A 135 4.63 17.16 8.94
C ASP A 135 3.84 18.33 9.58
N ALA A 136 4.43 19.00 10.57
CA ALA A 136 3.83 20.16 11.22
C ALA A 136 3.98 21.46 10.40
N ASP A 137 4.64 21.41 9.24
CA ASP A 137 4.81 22.54 8.32
C ASP A 137 3.48 23.31 8.09
N PRO A 138 3.40 24.59 8.50
CA PRO A 138 2.20 25.39 8.37
C PRO A 138 1.85 25.73 6.92
N GLY A 139 2.80 25.61 5.99
CA GLY A 139 2.58 25.91 4.57
C GLY A 139 1.96 24.77 3.76
N ILE A 140 1.77 23.58 4.34
CA ILE A 140 0.98 22.52 3.70
C ILE A 140 -0.50 22.93 3.70
N ASP A 141 -1.23 22.68 2.62
CA ASP A 141 -2.64 23.05 2.51
C ASP A 141 -3.54 22.19 3.40
N LEU A 142 -4.49 22.84 4.08
CA LEU A 142 -5.55 22.18 4.86
C LEU A 142 -6.73 21.86 3.94
N ASN A 143 -6.65 20.70 3.30
CA ASN A 143 -7.71 20.24 2.43
C ASN A 143 -8.72 19.35 3.16
N PRO A 144 -9.96 19.24 2.69
CA PRO A 144 -10.93 18.32 3.27
C PRO A 144 -10.46 16.86 3.20
N VAL A 145 -10.79 16.10 4.24
CA VAL A 145 -10.46 14.68 4.39
C VAL A 145 -11.67 13.88 4.85
N TRP A 146 -11.75 12.62 4.46
CA TRP A 146 -12.80 11.73 4.93
C TRP A 146 -12.48 11.30 6.36
N VAL A 147 -13.46 11.45 7.23
CA VAL A 147 -13.38 11.04 8.63
C VAL A 147 -14.63 10.26 9.00
N ARG A 148 -14.50 9.42 10.03
CA ARG A 148 -15.64 8.79 10.67
C ARG A 148 -16.62 9.86 11.12
N ASP A 149 -17.89 9.72 10.73
CA ASP A 149 -18.96 10.61 11.16
C ASP A 149 -18.99 10.67 12.70
N PRO A 150 -18.80 11.86 13.31
CA PRO A 150 -18.89 12.01 14.76
C PRO A 150 -20.23 11.57 15.33
N ALA A 151 -21.30 11.58 14.53
CA ALA A 151 -22.62 11.10 14.92
C ALA A 151 -22.76 9.57 14.84
N ALA A 152 -21.81 8.84 14.26
CA ALA A 152 -21.89 7.39 14.15
C ALA A 152 -21.74 6.71 15.54
N PRO A 153 -22.48 5.62 15.84
CA PRO A 153 -22.38 4.88 17.11
C PRO A 153 -21.00 4.25 17.33
N ASN A 154 -20.48 4.33 18.56
CA ASN A 154 -19.26 3.63 18.96
C ASN A 154 -19.52 2.80 20.23
N PRO A 155 -19.52 1.45 20.16
CA PRO A 155 -19.21 0.62 18.99
C PRO A 155 -20.30 0.68 17.89
N MET A 156 -19.93 0.30 16.67
CA MET A 156 -20.89 0.14 15.58
C MET A 156 -21.74 -1.13 15.81
N PRO A 157 -23.02 -1.15 15.35
CA PRO A 157 -23.78 -2.39 15.29
C PRO A 157 -23.09 -3.45 14.43
N ALA A 158 -23.30 -4.72 14.77
CA ALA A 158 -22.74 -5.84 14.00
C ALA A 158 -23.16 -5.75 12.52
N GLY A 159 -22.20 -5.98 11.62
CA GLY A 159 -22.43 -5.91 10.17
C GLY A 159 -22.58 -4.50 9.59
N GLN A 160 -22.37 -3.44 10.38
CA GLN A 160 -22.42 -2.06 9.89
C GLN A 160 -21.04 -1.39 9.95
N THR A 161 -20.71 -0.66 8.90
CA THR A 161 -19.53 0.22 8.87
C THR A 161 -19.92 1.65 9.23
N ALA A 162 -19.02 2.36 9.90
CA ALA A 162 -19.30 3.75 10.28
C ALA A 162 -19.38 4.62 9.03
N ARG A 163 -20.47 5.39 8.91
CA ARG A 163 -20.59 6.43 7.88
C ARG A 163 -19.35 7.32 7.90
N GLN A 164 -18.82 7.62 6.72
CA GLN A 164 -17.77 8.61 6.56
C GLN A 164 -18.36 9.92 6.04
N VAL A 165 -17.79 11.03 6.48
CA VAL A 165 -18.14 12.37 6.02
C VAL A 165 -16.89 13.14 5.68
N LEU A 166 -16.97 14.01 4.68
CA LEU A 166 -15.88 14.90 4.33
C LEU A 166 -15.87 16.08 5.31
N GLN A 167 -14.75 16.30 6.01
CA GLN A 167 -14.57 17.44 6.90
C GLN A 167 -13.36 18.29 6.50
N PRO A 168 -13.42 19.62 6.64
CA PRO A 168 -12.25 20.46 6.51
C PRO A 168 -11.16 20.04 7.51
N ALA A 169 -9.93 19.89 7.04
CA ALA A 169 -8.79 19.78 7.93
C ALA A 169 -8.59 21.07 8.72
N THR A 170 -8.01 20.98 9.92
CA THR A 170 -7.78 22.15 10.79
C THR A 170 -6.30 22.26 11.14
N ALA A 171 -5.87 23.42 11.64
CA ALA A 171 -4.50 23.58 12.11
C ALA A 171 -4.15 22.57 13.22
N ALA A 172 -5.14 22.14 14.02
CA ALA A 172 -4.98 21.14 15.09
C ALA A 172 -4.74 19.70 14.58
N THR A 173 -4.92 19.44 13.28
CA THR A 173 -4.61 18.13 12.67
C THR A 173 -3.25 18.09 11.99
N ARG A 174 -2.53 19.22 11.91
CA ARG A 174 -1.18 19.27 11.33
C ARG A 174 -0.19 18.37 12.08
N GLY A 175 0.67 17.70 11.34
CA GLY A 175 1.76 16.90 11.90
C GLY A 175 1.34 15.73 12.80
N ARG A 176 0.04 15.36 12.86
CA ARG A 176 -0.43 14.26 13.72
C ARG A 176 0.22 12.91 13.39
N ALA A 177 0.70 12.73 12.16
CA ALA A 177 1.41 11.54 11.72
C ALA A 177 2.91 11.82 11.48
N ALA A 178 3.46 12.97 11.90
CA ALA A 178 4.84 13.37 11.58
C ALA A 178 5.88 12.35 12.07
N ALA A 179 5.62 11.70 13.21
CA ALA A 179 6.48 10.64 13.74
C ALA A 179 6.63 9.44 12.79
N ASN A 180 5.62 9.17 11.95
CA ASN A 180 5.61 8.05 11.00
C ASN A 180 6.33 8.40 9.68
N TRP A 181 6.50 9.69 9.38
CA TRP A 181 7.03 10.17 8.10
C TRP A 181 8.43 10.76 8.17
N GLN A 182 8.81 11.33 9.33
CA GLN A 182 10.16 11.80 9.61
C GLN A 182 10.76 12.69 8.49
N VAL A 183 9.95 13.59 7.90
CA VAL A 183 10.32 14.34 6.68
C VAL A 183 11.65 15.06 6.83
N ALA A 184 11.90 15.72 7.97
CA ALA A 184 13.16 16.40 8.23
C ALA A 184 14.38 15.46 8.24
N MET A 185 14.23 14.22 8.71
CA MET A 185 15.29 13.21 8.67
C MET A 185 15.61 12.83 7.23
N LEU A 186 14.59 12.59 6.40
CA LEU A 186 14.75 12.26 4.98
C LEU A 186 15.50 13.36 4.24
N MET A 187 15.10 14.63 4.47
CA MET A 187 15.76 15.78 3.84
C MET A 187 17.23 15.88 4.21
N LYS A 188 17.57 15.71 5.50
CA LYS A 188 18.96 15.72 5.99
C LYS A 188 19.81 14.59 5.40
N ARG A 189 19.17 13.45 5.10
CA ARG A 189 19.82 12.29 4.47
C ARG A 189 19.92 12.40 2.94
N GLY A 190 19.35 13.45 2.34
CA GLY A 190 19.43 13.70 0.90
C GLY A 190 18.38 12.96 0.07
N TYR A 191 17.28 12.52 0.67
CA TYR A 191 16.15 11.91 -0.03
C TYR A 191 15.04 12.93 -0.26
N GLY A 192 14.42 12.89 -1.44
CA GLY A 192 13.13 13.51 -1.68
C GLY A 192 12.00 12.71 -1.03
N PHE A 193 10.87 13.36 -0.78
CA PHE A 193 9.68 12.74 -0.21
C PHE A 193 8.42 13.21 -0.93
N ALA A 194 7.67 12.29 -1.52
CA ALA A 194 6.44 12.53 -2.24
C ALA A 194 5.27 11.76 -1.60
N THR A 195 4.16 12.44 -1.36
CA THR A 195 2.97 11.80 -0.80
C THR A 195 1.67 12.41 -1.32
N ILE A 196 0.65 11.56 -1.43
CA ILE A 196 -0.73 11.95 -1.70
C ILE A 196 -1.64 11.27 -0.68
N TYR A 197 -2.71 11.96 -0.28
CA TYR A 197 -3.76 11.38 0.53
C TYR A 197 -4.50 10.29 -0.25
N ALA A 198 -4.57 9.08 0.29
CA ALA A 198 -5.24 7.96 -0.38
C ALA A 198 -6.71 8.26 -0.74
N GLY A 199 -7.40 9.06 0.08
CA GLY A 199 -8.79 9.45 -0.18
C GLY A 199 -8.98 10.40 -1.38
N ASP A 200 -7.92 10.99 -1.91
CA ASP A 200 -8.00 11.70 -3.20
C ASP A 200 -8.08 10.72 -4.38
N ILE A 201 -7.47 9.53 -4.23
CA ILE A 201 -7.50 8.45 -5.23
C ILE A 201 -8.82 7.69 -5.11
N GLU A 202 -9.09 7.15 -3.93
CA GLU A 202 -10.36 6.52 -3.56
C GLU A 202 -10.47 6.49 -2.03
N PRO A 203 -11.54 7.04 -1.43
CA PRO A 203 -11.72 6.99 0.01
C PRO A 203 -11.85 5.58 0.59
N ASP A 204 -11.23 5.38 1.76
CA ASP A 204 -11.12 4.08 2.43
C ASP A 204 -12.36 3.76 3.29
N PHE A 205 -13.48 3.51 2.62
CA PHE A 205 -14.73 3.04 3.24
C PHE A 205 -15.67 2.38 2.23
N ASP A 206 -16.63 1.61 2.73
CA ASP A 206 -17.66 1.01 1.88
C ASP A 206 -18.59 2.07 1.28
N GLY A 207 -18.66 2.13 -0.05
CA GLY A 207 -19.27 3.24 -0.80
C GLY A 207 -18.29 4.34 -1.23
N GLY A 208 -17.02 4.31 -0.77
CA GLY A 208 -15.98 5.27 -1.15
C GLY A 208 -15.71 5.31 -2.67
N VAL A 209 -15.97 4.20 -3.37
CA VAL A 209 -15.84 4.07 -4.83
C VAL A 209 -16.54 5.18 -5.61
N ALA A 210 -17.69 5.69 -5.14
CA ALA A 210 -18.43 6.77 -5.81
C ALA A 210 -17.61 8.07 -5.92
N HIS A 211 -16.68 8.27 -4.99
CA HIS A 211 -15.82 9.43 -4.90
C HIS A 211 -14.41 9.18 -5.48
N GLY A 212 -14.08 7.91 -5.75
CA GLY A 212 -12.78 7.51 -6.27
C GLY A 212 -12.63 7.62 -7.78
N ILE A 213 -11.50 7.10 -8.27
CA ILE A 213 -11.15 7.07 -9.70
C ILE A 213 -11.71 5.87 -10.45
N ARG A 214 -12.08 4.76 -9.77
CA ARG A 214 -12.55 3.55 -10.45
C ARG A 214 -13.75 3.80 -11.39
N PRO A 215 -14.79 4.58 -11.00
CA PRO A 215 -15.91 4.90 -11.91
C PRO A 215 -15.52 5.68 -13.16
N LEU A 216 -14.35 6.31 -13.19
CA LEU A 216 -13.91 7.10 -14.34
C LEU A 216 -13.41 6.23 -15.50
N PHE A 217 -13.21 4.92 -15.26
CA PHE A 217 -12.79 3.95 -16.28
C PHE A 217 -13.97 3.29 -17.00
N GLN A 218 -15.20 3.81 -16.84
CA GLN A 218 -16.42 3.28 -17.47
C GLN A 218 -16.40 3.25 -19.00
N HIS A 219 -15.48 3.96 -19.65
CA HIS A 219 -15.28 3.91 -21.11
C HIS A 219 -14.26 2.84 -21.55
N THR A 220 -13.75 2.03 -20.63
CA THR A 220 -12.87 0.89 -20.94
C THR A 220 -13.67 -0.41 -21.01
N ALA A 221 -13.10 -1.45 -21.62
CA ALA A 221 -13.75 -2.77 -21.70
C ALA A 221 -13.95 -3.44 -20.33
N GLN A 222 -13.41 -2.87 -19.25
CA GLN A 222 -13.51 -3.40 -17.91
C GLN A 222 -14.57 -2.64 -17.12
N THR A 223 -15.67 -3.33 -16.81
CA THR A 223 -16.77 -2.80 -16.02
C THR A 223 -16.52 -3.00 -14.52
N LEU A 224 -17.06 -2.13 -13.67
CA LEU A 224 -16.84 -2.17 -12.21
C LEU A 224 -17.50 -3.37 -11.53
N ASP A 225 -18.51 -3.95 -12.16
CA ASP A 225 -19.28 -5.11 -11.73
C ASP A 225 -18.62 -6.45 -12.14
N ALA A 226 -17.56 -6.42 -12.96
CA ALA A 226 -16.79 -7.62 -13.26
C ALA A 226 -16.20 -8.21 -11.97
N ALA A 227 -16.25 -9.53 -11.82
CA ALA A 227 -15.82 -10.19 -10.58
C ALA A 227 -14.30 -10.03 -10.33
N ASP A 228 -13.52 -9.86 -11.39
CA ASP A 228 -12.08 -9.55 -11.37
C ASP A 228 -11.78 -8.05 -11.54
N ALA A 229 -12.78 -7.17 -11.39
CA ALA A 229 -12.54 -5.74 -11.32
C ALA A 229 -11.65 -5.40 -10.11
N TRP A 230 -10.72 -4.46 -10.30
CA TRP A 230 -9.89 -3.94 -9.24
C TRP A 230 -10.68 -3.35 -8.07
N GLY A 231 -10.22 -3.61 -6.85
CA GLY A 231 -10.67 -2.96 -5.63
C GLY A 231 -9.93 -1.65 -5.37
N ALA A 232 -10.15 -1.06 -4.18
CA ALA A 232 -9.44 0.13 -3.73
C ALA A 232 -7.92 -0.09 -3.66
N MET A 233 -7.42 -1.29 -3.35
CA MET A 233 -5.97 -1.61 -3.42
C MET A 233 -5.40 -1.40 -4.80
N GLY A 234 -6.11 -1.89 -5.83
CA GLY A 234 -5.70 -1.69 -7.22
C GLY A 234 -5.71 -0.21 -7.60
N ALA A 235 -6.73 0.53 -7.18
CA ALA A 235 -6.83 1.98 -7.42
C ALA A 235 -5.69 2.76 -6.75
N TRP A 236 -5.39 2.46 -5.47
CA TRP A 236 -4.29 3.06 -4.71
C TRP A 236 -2.93 2.74 -5.32
N ALA A 237 -2.69 1.47 -5.68
CA ALA A 237 -1.46 1.05 -6.33
C ALA A 237 -1.25 1.74 -7.70
N TRP A 238 -2.31 1.83 -8.49
CA TRP A 238 -2.31 2.57 -9.74
C TRP A 238 -2.03 4.06 -9.51
N GLY A 239 -2.64 4.66 -8.48
CA GLY A 239 -2.40 6.05 -8.14
C GLY A 239 -0.96 6.33 -7.72
N MET A 240 -0.30 5.43 -6.99
CA MET A 240 1.14 5.53 -6.75
C MET A 240 1.94 5.55 -8.05
N SER A 241 1.59 4.72 -9.03
CA SER A 241 2.26 4.71 -10.34
C SER A 241 2.01 6.01 -11.13
N ARG A 242 0.88 6.69 -10.90
CA ARG A 242 0.61 8.02 -11.47
C ARG A 242 1.38 9.12 -10.73
N VAL A 243 1.54 9.03 -9.41
CA VAL A 243 2.44 9.93 -8.67
C VAL A 243 3.87 9.78 -9.21
N ALA A 244 4.32 8.56 -9.49
CA ALA A 244 5.60 8.32 -10.15
C ALA A 244 5.73 9.01 -11.50
N ASP A 245 4.67 9.05 -12.33
CA ASP A 245 4.65 9.82 -13.58
C ASP A 245 4.91 11.31 -13.29
N VAL A 246 4.13 11.89 -12.38
CA VAL A 246 4.16 13.33 -12.07
C VAL A 246 5.49 13.77 -11.48
N VAL A 247 6.04 13.02 -10.51
CA VAL A 247 7.32 13.39 -9.89
C VAL A 247 8.50 13.14 -10.82
N SER A 248 8.39 12.23 -11.78
CA SER A 248 9.46 11.97 -12.75
C SER A 248 9.67 13.11 -13.73
N ASP A 249 8.65 13.95 -13.94
CA ASP A 249 8.75 15.16 -14.78
C ASP A 249 9.48 16.30 -14.04
N ASP A 250 9.66 16.21 -12.73
CA ASP A 250 10.38 17.20 -11.93
C ASP A 250 11.89 16.94 -12.01
N ARG A 251 12.65 17.90 -12.57
CA ARG A 251 14.11 17.79 -12.74
C ARG A 251 14.89 17.65 -11.43
N SER A 252 14.27 17.91 -10.28
CA SER A 252 14.92 17.71 -8.98
C SER A 252 14.74 16.29 -8.42
N VAL A 253 13.95 15.45 -9.08
CA VAL A 253 13.73 14.04 -8.73
C VAL A 253 14.54 13.15 -9.67
N ASP A 254 15.25 12.19 -9.09
CA ASP A 254 15.86 11.11 -9.88
C ASP A 254 14.80 10.04 -10.17
N SER A 255 14.22 10.09 -11.36
CA SER A 255 13.18 9.16 -11.81
C SER A 255 13.63 7.71 -11.91
N ARG A 256 14.95 7.43 -11.87
CA ARG A 256 15.50 6.07 -11.83
C ARG A 256 15.60 5.53 -10.40
N ARG A 257 15.41 6.36 -9.39
CA ARG A 257 15.54 6.01 -7.96
C ARG A 257 14.30 6.43 -7.17
N LEU A 258 13.13 6.03 -7.67
CA LEU A 258 11.87 6.12 -6.92
C LEU A 258 11.74 4.94 -5.97
N ILE A 259 11.33 5.21 -4.73
CA ILE A 259 11.20 4.19 -3.67
C ILE A 259 9.72 4.10 -3.30
N ALA A 260 9.09 2.95 -3.48
CA ALA A 260 7.71 2.74 -3.01
C ALA A 260 7.73 2.49 -1.50
N PHE A 261 6.96 3.27 -0.74
CA PHE A 261 6.78 3.08 0.69
C PHE A 261 5.31 2.98 1.05
N GLY A 262 4.99 2.12 2.02
CA GLY A 262 3.69 2.13 2.65
C GLY A 262 3.65 1.39 3.97
N PHE A 263 2.73 1.84 4.83
CA PHE A 263 2.42 1.24 6.12
C PHE A 263 1.04 0.57 6.08
N SER A 264 0.91 -0.60 6.70
CA SER A 264 -0.38 -1.29 6.84
C SER A 264 -1.06 -1.49 5.47
N ARG A 265 -2.33 -1.10 5.33
CA ARG A 265 -3.09 -1.21 4.07
C ARG A 265 -2.41 -0.50 2.88
N PHE A 266 -1.71 0.62 3.10
CA PHE A 266 -0.98 1.28 2.01
C PHE A 266 0.38 0.66 1.72
N GLY A 267 0.92 -0.15 2.64
CA GLY A 267 2.01 -1.07 2.35
C GLY A 267 1.58 -2.18 1.37
N LYS A 268 0.36 -2.71 1.53
CA LYS A 268 -0.24 -3.63 0.55
C LYS A 268 -0.34 -2.98 -0.84
N ALA A 269 -0.84 -1.74 -0.89
CA ALA A 269 -0.90 -0.96 -2.13
C ALA A 269 0.49 -0.68 -2.73
N ALA A 270 1.49 -0.35 -1.90
CA ALA A 270 2.86 -0.10 -2.35
C ALA A 270 3.51 -1.36 -2.95
N LEU A 271 3.31 -2.52 -2.33
CA LEU A 271 3.74 -3.82 -2.87
C LEU A 271 3.09 -4.07 -4.23
N TRP A 272 1.77 -3.88 -4.34
CA TRP A 272 1.06 -4.10 -5.60
C TRP A 272 1.43 -3.07 -6.69
N ALA A 273 1.72 -1.82 -6.31
CA ALA A 273 2.21 -0.80 -7.22
C ALA A 273 3.57 -1.22 -7.79
N ALA A 274 4.52 -1.55 -6.92
CA ALA A 274 5.86 -1.95 -7.35
C ALA A 274 5.87 -3.30 -8.08
N ALA A 275 4.96 -4.22 -7.78
CA ALA A 275 4.80 -5.46 -8.53
C ALA A 275 4.38 -5.21 -9.99
N GLN A 276 3.51 -4.23 -10.24
CA GLN A 276 3.05 -3.89 -11.59
C GLN A 276 3.99 -2.91 -12.31
N ASP A 277 4.64 -2.02 -11.55
CA ASP A 277 5.47 -0.93 -12.08
C ASP A 277 6.92 -1.08 -11.62
N LYS A 278 7.79 -1.45 -12.57
CA LYS A 278 9.21 -1.66 -12.33
C LYS A 278 10.02 -0.36 -12.19
N ARG A 279 9.41 0.82 -12.32
CA ARG A 279 10.10 2.11 -12.11
C ARG A 279 10.40 2.40 -10.64
N PHE A 280 9.60 1.84 -9.73
CA PHE A 280 9.96 1.81 -8.31
C PHE A 280 11.20 0.93 -8.15
N ALA A 281 12.35 1.55 -7.87
CA ALA A 281 13.65 0.91 -7.80
C ALA A 281 13.88 0.15 -6.49
N LEU A 282 13.09 0.45 -5.45
CA LEU A 282 13.14 -0.18 -4.13
C LEU A 282 11.74 -0.16 -3.49
N VAL A 283 11.44 -1.14 -2.64
CA VAL A 283 10.18 -1.19 -1.87
C VAL A 283 10.44 -1.26 -0.37
N LEU A 284 9.79 -0.39 0.39
CA LEU A 284 9.74 -0.38 1.86
C LEU A 284 8.31 -0.71 2.30
N ALA A 285 8.08 -1.96 2.69
CA ALA A 285 6.78 -2.49 3.10
C ALA A 285 6.75 -2.66 4.62
N ASN A 286 6.00 -1.81 5.33
CA ASN A 286 5.97 -1.81 6.80
C ASN A 286 4.64 -2.31 7.35
N GLU A 287 4.67 -3.38 8.15
CA GLU A 287 3.55 -3.99 8.88
C GLU A 287 2.32 -4.18 7.98
N THR A 288 2.54 -4.80 6.82
CA THR A 288 1.54 -4.84 5.75
C THR A 288 0.49 -5.93 5.97
N GLY A 289 0.81 -6.98 6.72
CA GLY A 289 -0.13 -8.03 7.13
C GLY A 289 -0.66 -8.89 5.98
N LYS A 290 -1.79 -9.56 6.22
CA LYS A 290 -2.41 -10.47 5.24
C LYS A 290 -2.95 -9.74 4.03
N GLY A 291 -2.72 -10.30 2.84
CA GLY A 291 -2.96 -9.59 1.57
C GLY A 291 -1.89 -8.54 1.28
N GLY A 292 -0.78 -8.54 2.02
CA GLY A 292 0.47 -7.83 1.76
C GLY A 292 1.64 -8.81 1.82
N ALA A 293 2.56 -8.59 2.76
CA ALA A 293 3.76 -9.39 2.95
C ALA A 293 3.52 -10.65 3.77
N SER A 294 2.53 -10.71 4.67
CA SER A 294 2.33 -11.91 5.49
C SER A 294 1.77 -13.08 4.67
N LEU A 295 2.19 -14.30 5.02
CA LEU A 295 1.59 -15.51 4.50
C LEU A 295 0.11 -15.59 4.91
N VAL A 296 -0.80 -15.51 3.95
CA VAL A 296 -2.23 -15.59 4.20
C VAL A 296 -2.63 -16.94 4.81
N LYS A 297 -1.91 -18.02 4.47
CA LYS A 297 -2.10 -19.38 5.00
C LYS A 297 -1.45 -19.61 6.36
N HIS A 298 -0.63 -18.69 6.86
CA HIS A 298 -0.10 -18.77 8.23
C HIS A 298 -1.24 -18.46 9.23
N PRO A 299 -1.35 -19.14 10.38
CA PRO A 299 -2.49 -18.96 11.28
C PRO A 299 -2.47 -17.65 12.09
N GLY A 300 -1.38 -16.88 12.08
CA GLY A 300 -1.25 -15.64 12.84
C GLY A 300 -2.04 -14.45 12.25
N GLY A 301 -2.36 -13.49 13.12
CA GLY A 301 -2.89 -12.16 12.77
C GLY A 301 -4.33 -12.09 12.27
N GLU A 302 -4.63 -11.00 11.55
CA GLU A 302 -5.88 -10.79 10.79
C GLU A 302 -6.16 -11.98 9.87
N THR A 303 -7.39 -12.48 9.69
CA THR A 303 -7.66 -13.57 8.74
C THR A 303 -8.07 -13.07 7.35
N LEU A 304 -7.96 -13.92 6.32
CA LEU A 304 -8.51 -13.59 4.99
C LEU A 304 -10.01 -13.27 5.04
N ASP A 305 -10.76 -14.03 5.84
CA ASP A 305 -12.20 -13.86 6.02
C ASP A 305 -12.51 -12.50 6.63
N HIS A 306 -11.74 -12.07 7.64
CA HIS A 306 -11.86 -10.72 8.19
C HIS A 306 -11.61 -9.64 7.13
N VAL A 307 -10.57 -9.78 6.30
CA VAL A 307 -10.30 -8.83 5.21
C VAL A 307 -11.49 -8.73 4.25
N ILE A 308 -12.09 -9.87 3.90
CA ILE A 308 -13.24 -9.95 2.99
C ILE A 308 -14.48 -9.25 3.58
N GLU A 309 -14.74 -9.44 4.88
CA GLU A 309 -15.94 -8.92 5.55
C GLU A 309 -15.81 -7.46 5.98
N ALA A 310 -14.70 -7.10 6.61
CA ALA A 310 -14.49 -5.76 7.14
C ALA A 310 -14.20 -4.73 6.04
N PHE A 311 -13.60 -5.17 4.92
CA PHE A 311 -13.16 -4.30 3.83
C PHE A 311 -13.56 -4.84 2.45
N PRO A 312 -14.87 -5.02 2.18
CA PRO A 312 -15.37 -5.66 0.96
C PRO A 312 -15.02 -4.91 -0.34
N TYR A 313 -14.55 -3.67 -0.22
CA TYR A 313 -14.14 -2.79 -1.32
C TYR A 313 -12.63 -2.79 -1.60
N TRP A 314 -11.79 -3.36 -0.72
CA TRP A 314 -10.33 -3.33 -0.89
C TRP A 314 -9.86 -4.16 -2.09
N ASN A 315 -10.50 -5.30 -2.33
CA ASN A 315 -10.05 -6.34 -3.26
C ASN A 315 -11.11 -6.60 -4.34
N SER A 316 -10.75 -7.44 -5.32
CA SER A 316 -11.69 -7.96 -6.31
C SER A 316 -12.79 -8.80 -5.66
N THR A 317 -13.95 -8.86 -6.29
CA THR A 317 -15.07 -9.69 -5.80
C THR A 317 -14.71 -11.18 -5.84
N ASN A 318 -13.81 -11.61 -6.74
CA ASN A 318 -13.32 -12.97 -6.81
C ASN A 318 -12.68 -13.47 -5.50
N LEU A 319 -12.09 -12.59 -4.70
CA LEU A 319 -11.48 -12.98 -3.42
C LEU A 319 -12.49 -13.65 -2.48
N LYS A 320 -13.79 -13.29 -2.59
CA LYS A 320 -14.88 -13.87 -1.79
C LYS A 320 -15.07 -15.37 -2.00
N ARG A 321 -14.60 -15.94 -3.12
CA ARG A 321 -14.64 -17.39 -3.38
C ARG A 321 -13.81 -18.19 -2.38
N PHE A 322 -12.85 -17.54 -1.72
CA PHE A 322 -11.93 -18.14 -0.77
C PHE A 322 -12.33 -17.90 0.69
N TYR A 323 -13.51 -17.32 0.94
CA TYR A 323 -14.06 -17.19 2.29
C TYR A 323 -14.23 -18.57 2.93
N GLY A 324 -13.64 -18.78 4.11
CA GLY A 324 -13.59 -20.08 4.80
C GLY A 324 -12.75 -21.15 4.06
N ARG A 325 -12.04 -20.77 3.00
CA ARG A 325 -11.30 -21.65 2.07
C ARG A 325 -9.92 -21.08 1.73
N VAL A 326 -9.24 -20.48 2.71
CA VAL A 326 -7.92 -19.83 2.54
C VAL A 326 -6.86 -20.72 1.87
N ASN A 327 -6.93 -22.02 2.10
CA ASN A 327 -6.01 -23.00 1.51
C ASN A 327 -6.19 -23.15 0.00
N ASP A 328 -7.37 -22.82 -0.53
CA ASP A 328 -7.67 -22.89 -1.97
C ASP A 328 -7.18 -21.63 -2.73
N LEU A 329 -6.76 -20.57 -2.01
CA LEU A 329 -6.24 -19.36 -2.67
C LEU A 329 -4.93 -19.69 -3.41
N PRO A 330 -4.85 -19.48 -4.74
CA PRO A 330 -3.70 -19.92 -5.55
C PRO A 330 -2.47 -19.01 -5.40
N VAL A 331 -2.50 -18.06 -4.47
CA VAL A 331 -1.41 -17.14 -4.15
C VAL A 331 -1.17 -17.06 -2.65
N ASP A 332 -0.04 -16.49 -2.30
CA ASP A 332 0.33 -16.18 -0.93
C ASP A 332 1.34 -15.00 -0.89
N GLY A 333 1.63 -14.46 0.29
CA GLY A 333 2.42 -13.23 0.47
C GLY A 333 3.79 -13.28 -0.22
N HIS A 334 4.51 -14.39 -0.12
CA HIS A 334 5.83 -14.54 -0.75
C HIS A 334 5.79 -14.49 -2.28
N LEU A 335 4.68 -14.89 -2.92
CA LEU A 335 4.55 -14.72 -4.37
C LEU A 335 4.45 -13.24 -4.76
N LEU A 336 3.77 -12.42 -3.96
CA LEU A 336 3.72 -10.96 -4.19
C LEU A 336 5.11 -10.36 -4.03
N LEU A 337 5.82 -10.74 -2.96
CA LEU A 337 7.17 -10.27 -2.69
C LEU A 337 8.16 -10.72 -3.80
N ALA A 338 7.99 -11.91 -4.37
CA ALA A 338 8.78 -12.40 -5.50
C ALA A 338 8.65 -11.51 -6.75
N LEU A 339 7.53 -10.80 -6.92
CA LEU A 339 7.35 -9.83 -8.00
C LEU A 339 8.20 -8.56 -7.82
N ILE A 340 8.87 -8.37 -6.69
CA ILE A 340 9.78 -7.22 -6.50
C ILE A 340 11.18 -7.52 -7.07
N THR A 341 11.62 -8.78 -7.01
CA THR A 341 12.91 -9.26 -7.51
C THR A 341 13.24 -8.78 -8.93
N PRO A 342 14.50 -8.41 -9.22
CA PRO A 342 15.67 -8.34 -8.32
C PRO A 342 15.81 -7.04 -7.54
N ARG A 343 14.81 -6.15 -7.57
CA ARG A 343 14.90 -4.86 -6.89
C ARG A 343 14.92 -5.06 -5.39
N PRO A 344 15.65 -4.23 -4.62
CA PRO A 344 15.66 -4.34 -3.16
C PRO A 344 14.25 -4.21 -2.55
N LEU A 345 13.97 -5.10 -1.61
CA LEU A 345 12.74 -5.17 -0.83
C LEU A 345 13.09 -5.18 0.64
N TYR A 346 12.49 -4.28 1.41
CA TYR A 346 12.52 -4.28 2.86
C TYR A 346 11.12 -4.57 3.39
N VAL A 347 10.99 -5.60 4.23
CA VAL A 347 9.78 -5.88 4.99
C VAL A 347 10.08 -5.60 6.46
N GLY A 348 9.35 -4.65 7.05
CA GLY A 348 9.45 -4.28 8.46
C GLY A 348 8.21 -4.71 9.22
N SER A 349 8.38 -5.20 10.45
CA SER A 349 7.31 -5.67 11.34
C SER A 349 7.56 -5.14 12.76
N ALA A 350 6.53 -5.15 13.62
CA ALA A 350 6.64 -4.71 15.01
C ALA A 350 6.26 -5.84 16.00
N ASP A 351 6.99 -5.98 17.11
CA ASP A 351 6.72 -6.99 18.16
C ASP A 351 5.33 -6.85 18.77
N LYS A 352 4.86 -5.61 18.87
CA LYS A 352 3.57 -5.24 19.46
C LYS A 352 2.44 -5.12 18.44
N ASP A 353 2.67 -5.57 17.21
CA ASP A 353 1.62 -5.73 16.21
C ASP A 353 1.40 -7.21 15.85
N PRO A 354 0.78 -8.01 16.74
CA PRO A 354 0.44 -9.40 16.42
C PRO A 354 -0.60 -9.49 15.29
N TYR A 355 -1.27 -8.38 14.95
CA TYR A 355 -2.33 -8.36 13.95
C TYR A 355 -1.78 -8.43 12.51
N SER A 356 -0.60 -7.86 12.26
CA SER A 356 0.11 -8.01 10.97
C SER A 356 0.83 -9.34 10.80
N ASP A 357 0.86 -10.20 11.82
CA ASP A 357 1.53 -11.50 11.78
C ASP A 357 3.03 -11.39 11.42
N PRO A 358 3.88 -10.84 12.32
CA PRO A 358 5.31 -10.62 12.06
C PRO A 358 6.06 -11.89 11.64
N GLU A 359 5.72 -13.04 12.24
CA GLU A 359 6.30 -14.33 11.84
C GLU A 359 5.89 -14.70 10.41
N GLY A 360 4.62 -14.53 10.05
CA GLY A 360 4.14 -14.72 8.68
C GLY A 360 4.82 -13.79 7.67
N GLU A 361 5.08 -12.53 8.01
CA GLU A 361 5.83 -11.58 7.18
C GLU A 361 7.30 -12.00 6.99
N TYR A 362 7.95 -12.47 8.07
CA TYR A 362 9.30 -13.01 8.01
C TYR A 362 9.38 -14.27 7.14
N LEU A 363 8.50 -15.24 7.36
CA LEU A 363 8.46 -16.50 6.61
C LEU A 363 8.19 -16.25 5.13
N ALA A 364 7.28 -15.34 4.80
CA ALA A 364 7.05 -14.95 3.42
C ALA A 364 8.29 -14.34 2.78
N THR A 365 8.96 -13.42 3.47
CA THR A 365 10.17 -12.75 2.96
C THR A 365 11.30 -13.75 2.74
N LYS A 366 11.49 -14.69 3.68
CA LYS A 366 12.47 -15.77 3.57
C LYS A 366 12.19 -16.70 2.39
N ALA A 367 10.92 -17.00 2.12
CA ALA A 367 10.53 -17.85 0.99
C ALA A 367 10.84 -17.25 -0.40
N VAL A 368 11.19 -15.96 -0.48
CA VAL A 368 11.63 -15.30 -1.72
C VAL A 368 13.13 -15.45 -1.98
N THR A 369 13.93 -15.84 -0.98
CA THR A 369 15.39 -15.97 -1.11
C THR A 369 15.83 -16.77 -2.35
N PRO A 370 15.22 -17.92 -2.70
CA PRO A 370 15.59 -18.66 -3.91
C PRO A 370 15.34 -17.87 -5.21
N VAL A 371 14.34 -16.99 -5.23
CA VAL A 371 14.05 -16.12 -6.37
C VAL A 371 15.14 -15.07 -6.50
N TYR A 372 15.59 -14.42 -5.41
CA TYR A 372 16.74 -13.51 -5.46
C TYR A 372 18.03 -14.22 -5.91
N ALA A 373 18.27 -15.43 -5.42
CA ALA A 373 19.42 -16.24 -5.81
C ALA A 373 19.44 -16.54 -7.32
N LEU A 374 18.28 -16.71 -7.97
CA LEU A 374 18.17 -16.85 -9.42
C LEU A 374 18.76 -15.62 -10.17
N TYR A 375 18.73 -14.45 -9.55
CA TYR A 375 19.31 -13.22 -10.09
C TYR A 375 20.77 -12.99 -9.69
N GLY A 376 21.35 -13.85 -8.84
CA GLY A 376 22.67 -13.64 -8.25
C GLY A 376 22.65 -12.67 -7.06
N GLU A 377 21.46 -12.38 -6.53
CA GLU A 377 21.28 -11.50 -5.38
C GLU A 377 21.13 -12.32 -4.08
N GLN A 378 21.34 -11.68 -2.94
CA GLN A 378 21.15 -12.29 -1.63
C GLN A 378 19.76 -11.99 -1.08
N GLY A 379 19.07 -13.02 -0.58
CA GLY A 379 17.86 -12.87 0.22
C GLY A 379 18.15 -12.89 1.72
N LEU A 380 17.15 -13.23 2.53
CA LEU A 380 17.36 -13.45 3.97
C LEU A 380 18.19 -14.70 4.21
N PRO A 381 19.07 -14.71 5.23
CA PRO A 381 19.83 -15.89 5.62
C PRO A 381 18.90 -16.99 6.15
N ASP A 382 19.39 -18.23 6.07
CA ASP A 382 18.73 -19.33 6.76
C ASP A 382 18.81 -19.14 8.28
N GLY A 383 17.65 -19.13 8.94
CA GLY A 383 17.54 -19.02 10.38
C GLY A 383 16.10 -18.82 10.85
N PRO A 384 15.91 -18.64 12.17
CA PRO A 384 14.65 -18.14 12.72
C PRO A 384 14.49 -16.63 12.46
N MET A 385 13.30 -16.10 12.75
CA MET A 385 13.06 -14.65 12.79
C MET A 385 14.08 -13.97 13.73
N PRO A 386 14.67 -12.83 13.33
CA PRO A 386 15.65 -12.14 14.16
C PRO A 386 15.05 -11.66 15.49
N ALA A 387 15.90 -11.48 16.49
CA ALA A 387 15.53 -10.78 17.72
C ALA A 387 15.25 -9.29 17.45
N LEU A 388 14.60 -8.62 18.40
CA LEU A 388 14.37 -7.17 18.35
C LEU A 388 15.70 -6.41 18.34
N ASP A 389 15.69 -5.27 17.66
CA ASP A 389 16.83 -4.38 17.45
C ASP A 389 17.21 -3.53 18.67
#